data_AF-A0A1G9PM93-F1
#
_entry.id   AF-A0A1G9PM93-F1
#
_cell.length_a   1.000
_cell.length_b   1.000
_cell.length_c   1.000
_cell.angle_alpha   90.00
_cell.angle_beta   90.00
_cell.angle_gamma   90.00
#
_symmetry.space_group_name_H-M   'P 1'
#
loop_
_entity.id
_entity.type
_entity.pdbx_description
1 polymer ?
#
loop_
_entity_poly.entity_id
_entity_poly.type
_entity_poly.pdbx_seq_one_letter_code
_entity_poly.pdbx_strand_id
1 'polypeptide(L)'
;MAGMQVFAGHGLMTASIQQVADEIGVSQPYVFRLFGSKHAFFLACLDEMERQILELIRQAAATSPDDPLSAMRAGYREMLADGVITGLWLQACATACRDETAPALPG
;
A
#
# COMPACT_ATOMS: atom_id res chain seq x y z
N MET A 1 -5.56 3.73 4.74
CA MET A 1 -4.78 4.72 5.52
C MET A 1 -4.57 5.96 4.67
N ALA A 2 -4.76 7.18 5.20
CA ALA A 2 -4.58 8.42 4.42
C ALA A 2 -3.17 8.57 3.83
N GLY A 3 -2.13 8.05 4.51
CA GLY A 3 -0.76 7.99 3.97
C GLY A 3 -0.61 7.22 2.64
N MET A 4 -1.44 6.20 2.40
CA MET A 4 -1.42 5.45 1.13
C MET A 4 -1.89 6.31 -0.04
N GLN A 5 -2.89 7.17 0.18
CA GLN A 5 -3.45 8.05 -0.85
C GLN A 5 -2.42 9.11 -1.27
N VAL A 6 -1.69 9.68 -0.31
CA VAL A 6 -0.63 10.66 -0.58
C VAL A 6 0.50 10.04 -1.41
N PHE A 7 0.92 8.81 -1.08
CA PHE A 7 1.94 8.12 -1.87
C PHE A 7 1.44 7.63 -3.23
N ALA A 8 0.18 7.23 -3.35
CA ALA A 8 -0.42 6.82 -4.62
C ALA A 8 -0.52 7.99 -5.61
N GLY A 9 -0.81 9.21 -5.13
CA GLY A 9 -0.91 10.40 -5.98
C GLY A 9 0.42 11.07 -6.34
N HIS A 10 1.38 11.07 -5.41
CA HIS A 10 2.62 11.83 -5.57
C HIS A 10 3.88 10.97 -5.70
N GLY A 11 3.87 9.68 -5.38
CA GLY A 11 5.06 8.82 -5.40
C GLY A 11 6.05 9.10 -4.26
N LEU A 12 6.95 8.13 -4.00
CA LEU A 12 7.85 8.16 -2.84
C LEU A 12 8.84 9.33 -2.84
N MET A 13 9.30 9.79 -4.00
CA MET A 13 10.27 10.88 -4.07
C MET A 13 9.64 12.26 -3.86
N THR A 14 8.41 12.43 -4.35
CA THR A 14 7.71 13.73 -4.42
C THR A 14 6.70 13.95 -3.29
N ALA A 15 6.13 12.89 -2.70
CA ALA A 15 5.32 13.00 -1.49
C ALA A 15 6.18 13.45 -0.30
N SER A 16 5.87 14.55 0.37
CA SER A 16 6.58 14.95 1.59
C SER A 16 5.94 14.31 2.84
N ILE A 17 6.75 14.03 3.87
CA ILE A 17 6.23 13.61 5.19
C ILE A 17 5.29 14.68 5.75
N GLN A 18 5.48 15.95 5.38
CA GLN A 18 4.57 17.03 5.76
C GLN A 18 3.17 16.83 5.17
N GLN A 19 3.05 16.56 3.88
CA GLN A 19 1.76 16.30 3.23
C GLN A 19 1.08 15.06 3.82
N VAL A 20 1.85 14.00 4.09
CA VAL A 20 1.32 12.85 4.82
C VAL A 20 0.76 13.31 6.16
N ALA A 21 1.56 14.01 6.97
CA ALA A 21 1.17 14.46 8.31
C ALA A 21 -0.11 15.31 8.29
N ASP A 22 -0.23 16.21 7.30
CA ASP A 22 -1.41 17.03 7.07
C ASP A 22 -2.65 16.17 6.75
N GLU A 23 -2.51 15.13 5.92
CA GLU A 23 -3.59 14.21 5.54
C GLU A 23 -4.10 13.34 6.69
N ILE A 24 -3.19 12.89 7.59
CA ILE A 24 -3.55 12.12 8.80
C ILE A 24 -3.89 13.01 10.00
N GLY A 25 -3.79 14.34 9.87
CA GLY A 25 -4.09 15.28 10.96
C GLY A 25 -3.11 15.20 12.14
N VAL A 26 -1.86 14.81 11.89
CA VAL A 26 -0.80 14.69 12.89
C VAL A 26 0.38 15.61 12.56
N SER A 27 1.29 15.83 13.51
CA SER A 27 2.49 16.64 13.24
C SER A 27 3.60 15.82 12.56
N GLN A 28 4.38 16.48 11.70
CA GLN A 28 5.54 15.85 11.03
C GLN A 28 6.54 15.19 12.01
N PRO A 29 6.90 15.79 13.17
CA PRO A 29 7.76 15.15 14.16
C PRO A 29 7.13 13.88 14.76
N TYR A 30 5.80 13.83 14.86
CA TYR A 30 5.09 12.65 15.36
C TYR A 30 5.19 11.48 14.38
N VAL A 31 5.07 11.73 13.07
CA VAL A 31 5.30 10.72 12.03
C VAL A 31 6.74 10.21 12.08
N PHE A 32 7.72 11.11 12.19
CA PHE A 32 9.12 10.71 12.36
C PHE A 32 9.39 9.93 13.64
N ARG A 33 8.70 10.24 14.74
CA ARG A 33 8.84 9.49 16.00
C ARG A 33 8.30 8.07 15.90
N LEU A 34 7.21 7.88 15.16
CA LEU A 34 6.57 6.57 14.98
C LEU A 34 7.36 5.66 14.04
N PHE A 35 7.87 6.21 12.93
CA PHE A 35 8.44 5.39 11.85
C PHE A 35 9.94 5.58 11.66
N GLY A 36 10.56 6.60 12.26
CA GLY A 36 11.99 6.89 12.17
C GLY A 36 12.44 7.49 10.83
N SER A 37 11.85 7.09 9.71
CA SER A 37 12.19 7.63 8.37
C SER A 37 11.01 7.58 7.39
N LYS A 38 11.13 8.36 6.31
CA LYS A 38 10.19 8.34 5.17
C LYS A 38 10.07 6.95 4.55
N HIS A 39 11.21 6.25 4.44
CA HIS A 39 11.28 4.92 3.84
C HIS A 39 10.58 3.89 4.73
N ALA A 40 10.84 3.91 6.04
CA ALA A 40 10.17 3.03 6.99
C ALA A 40 8.65 3.30 7.07
N PHE A 41 8.22 4.55 6.95
CA PHE A 41 6.79 4.87 6.85
C PHE A 41 6.17 4.33 5.54
N PHE A 42 6.89 4.41 4.43
CA PHE A 42 6.45 3.83 3.16
C PHE A 42 6.31 2.31 3.24
N LEU A 43 7.29 1.61 3.82
CA LEU A 43 7.22 0.16 4.05
C LEU A 43 6.01 -0.20 4.94
N ALA A 44 5.78 0.53 6.02
CA ALA A 44 4.59 0.32 6.87
C ALA A 44 3.27 0.52 6.11
N CYS A 45 3.23 1.44 5.14
CA CYS A 45 2.07 1.60 4.24
C CYS A 45 1.91 0.38 3.31
N LEU A 46 3.01 -0.19 2.80
CA LEU A 46 2.96 -1.38 1.96
C LEU A 46 2.47 -2.61 2.74
N ASP A 47 2.96 -2.81 3.96
CA ASP A 47 2.52 -3.91 4.83
C ASP A 47 1.01 -3.85 5.12
N GLU A 48 0.49 -2.65 5.32
CA GLU A 48 -0.94 -2.43 5.54
C GLU A 48 -1.75 -2.64 4.26
N MET A 49 -1.21 -2.26 3.09
CA MET A 49 -1.85 -2.54 1.81
C MET A 49 -1.95 -4.04 1.58
N GLU A 50 -0.87 -4.78 1.81
CA GLU A 50 -0.86 -6.24 1.69
C GLU A 50 -1.91 -6.90 2.60
N ARG A 51 -1.99 -6.46 3.86
CA ARG A 51 -3.03 -6.93 4.80
C ARG A 51 -4.44 -6.70 4.26
N GLN A 52 -4.72 -5.51 3.72
CA GLN A 52 -6.04 -5.19 3.18
C GLN A 52 -6.39 -6.05 1.96
N ILE A 53 -5.43 -6.27 1.06
CA ILE A 53 -5.61 -7.14 -0.11
C ILE A 53 -5.93 -8.57 0.34
N LEU A 54 -5.15 -9.13 1.27
CA LEU A 54 -5.35 -10.49 1.77
C LEU A 54 -6.71 -10.64 2.46
N GLU A 55 -7.10 -9.66 3.27
CA GLU A 55 -8.38 -9.68 3.98
C GLU A 55 -9.56 -9.61 3.01
N LEU A 56 -9.50 -8.73 2.02
CA LEU A 56 -10.53 -8.61 0.99
C LEU A 56 -10.69 -9.91 0.19
N ILE A 57 -9.57 -10.54 -0.19
CA ILE A 57 -9.58 -11.83 -0.90
C ILE A 57 -10.21 -12.92 -0.02
N ARG A 58 -9.87 -12.99 1.27
CA ARG A 58 -10.45 -13.96 2.21
C ARG A 58 -11.96 -13.75 2.38
N GLN A 59 -12.39 -12.51 2.55
CA GLN A 59 -13.80 -12.16 2.70
C GLN A 59 -14.58 -12.51 1.43
N ALA A 60 -14.05 -12.15 0.26
CA ALA A 60 -14.67 -12.47 -1.02
C ALA A 60 -14.82 -14.00 -1.22
N ALA A 61 -13.79 -14.79 -0.90
CA ALA A 61 -13.86 -16.25 -0.95
C ALA A 61 -14.93 -16.81 0.01
N ALA A 62 -15.09 -16.22 1.19
CA ALA A 62 -16.08 -16.65 2.18
C ALA A 62 -17.53 -16.33 1.77
N THR A 63 -17.76 -15.29 0.95
CA THR A 63 -19.11 -14.90 0.50
C THR A 63 -19.71 -15.85 -0.54
N SER A 64 -18.88 -16.57 -1.30
CA SER A 64 -19.32 -17.54 -2.30
C SER A 64 -18.53 -18.84 -2.18
N PRO A 65 -18.89 -19.73 -1.24
CA PRO A 65 -18.20 -21.01 -1.05
C PRO A 65 -18.25 -21.93 -2.28
N ASP A 66 -19.30 -21.80 -3.10
CA ASP A 66 -19.53 -22.62 -4.30
C ASP A 66 -18.72 -22.14 -5.52
N ASP A 67 -18.31 -20.86 -5.55
CA ASP A 67 -17.42 -20.28 -6.57
C ASP A 67 -16.51 -19.19 -5.97
N PRO A 68 -15.56 -19.58 -5.09
CA PRO A 68 -14.74 -18.62 -4.36
C PRO A 68 -13.78 -17.89 -5.29
N LEU A 69 -13.32 -18.53 -6.37
CA LEU A 69 -12.37 -17.93 -7.30
C LEU A 69 -12.98 -16.76 -8.08
N SER A 70 -14.23 -16.88 -8.53
CA SER A 70 -14.93 -15.76 -9.19
C SER A 70 -15.20 -14.62 -8.23
N ALA A 71 -15.58 -14.91 -6.99
CA ALA A 71 -15.80 -13.88 -5.96
C ALA A 71 -14.51 -13.13 -5.62
N MET A 72 -13.41 -13.84 -5.40
CA MET A 72 -12.07 -13.25 -5.20
C MET A 72 -11.68 -12.35 -6.37
N ARG A 73 -11.92 -12.80 -7.61
CA ARG A 73 -11.62 -12.03 -8.83
C ARG A 73 -12.43 -10.75 -8.91
N ALA A 74 -13.72 -10.79 -8.55
CA ALA A 74 -14.59 -9.63 -8.55
C ALA A 74 -14.11 -8.58 -7.54
N GLY A 75 -13.85 -9.00 -6.29
CA GLY A 75 -13.34 -8.11 -5.24
C GLY A 75 -11.98 -7.51 -5.61
N TYR A 76 -11.06 -8.32 -6.15
CA TYR A 76 -9.76 -7.83 -6.59
C TYR A 76 -9.89 -6.78 -7.71
N ARG A 77 -10.84 -6.96 -8.65
CA ARG A 77 -11.07 -6.01 -9.74
C ARG A 77 -11.65 -4.68 -9.25
N GLU A 78 -12.58 -4.71 -8.29
CA GLU A 78 -13.12 -3.48 -7.68
C GLU A 78 -12.04 -2.69 -6.96
N MET A 79 -11.19 -3.38 -6.21
CA MET A 79 -10.07 -2.78 -5.51
C MET A 79 -9.02 -2.17 -6.45
N LEU A 80 -8.75 -2.79 -7.61
CA LEU A 80 -7.90 -2.19 -8.65
C LEU A 80 -8.54 -0.95 -9.28
N ALA A 81 -9.86 -0.93 -9.42
CA ALA A 81 -10.60 0.20 -9.99
C ALA A 81 -10.60 1.43 -9.08
N ASP A 82 -10.47 1.25 -7.76
CA ASP A 82 -10.31 2.34 -6.78
C ASP A 82 -8.96 3.10 -6.93
N GLY A 83 -7.99 2.51 -7.65
CA GLY A 83 -6.79 3.21 -8.16
C GLY A 83 -5.70 3.49 -7.11
N VAL A 84 -6.03 3.58 -5.82
CA VAL A 84 -5.09 3.80 -4.72
C VAL A 84 -4.06 2.67 -4.64
N ILE A 85 -4.53 1.41 -4.71
CA ILE A 85 -3.65 0.23 -4.65
C ILE A 85 -2.76 0.16 -5.89
N THR A 86 -3.33 0.39 -7.08
CA THR A 86 -2.57 0.40 -8.35
C THR A 86 -1.45 1.44 -8.33
N GLY A 87 -1.73 2.65 -7.80
CA GLY A 87 -0.73 3.71 -7.66
C GLY A 87 0.38 3.35 -6.66
N LEU A 88 0.03 2.80 -5.50
CA LEU A 88 0.99 2.41 -4.47
C LEU A 88 1.89 1.24 -4.92
N TRP A 89 1.32 0.22 -5.59
CA TRP A 89 2.04 -0.94 -6.11
C TRP A 89 3.05 -0.56 -7.21
N LEU A 90 2.66 0.34 -8.12
CA LEU A 90 3.55 0.84 -9.17
C LEU A 90 4.77 1.57 -8.59
N GLN A 91 4.57 2.35 -7.53
CA GLN A 91 5.65 3.06 -6.83
C GLN A 91 6.54 2.11 -6.02
N ALA A 92 5.97 1.05 -5.44
CA ALA A 92 6.73 -0.03 -4.81
C ALA A 92 7.67 -0.70 -5.81
N CYS A 93 7.18 -1.10 -6.99
CA CYS A 93 8.03 -1.66 -8.06
C CYS A 93 9.10 -0.68 -8.53
N ALA A 94 8.75 0.60 -8.72
CA ALA A 94 9.70 1.63 -9.15
C ALA A 94 10.80 1.90 -8.10
N THR A 95 10.50 1.69 -6.82
CA THR A 95 11.47 1.82 -5.72
C THR A 95 12.31 0.56 -5.60
N ALA A 96 11.71 -0.63 -5.66
CA ALA A 96 12.42 -1.91 -5.65
C ALA A 96 13.38 -2.08 -6.84
N CYS A 97 13.03 -1.59 -8.03
CA CYS A 97 13.95 -1.55 -9.19
C CYS A 97 15.12 -0.57 -9.01
N ARG A 98 15.04 0.36 -8.05
CA ARG A 98 16.09 1.35 -7.75
C ARG A 98 16.91 0.98 -6.51
N ASP A 99 16.42 0.08 -5.67
CA ASP A 99 17.17 -0.53 -4.58
C ASP A 99 17.96 -1.73 -5.09
N GLU A 100 19.27 -1.57 -5.23
CA GLU A 100 20.24 -2.63 -5.58
C GLU A 100 20.38 -3.72 -4.49
N THR A 101 19.60 -3.63 -3.40
CA THR A 101 19.68 -4.50 -2.21
C THR A 101 18.44 -5.36 -1.99
N ALA A 102 17.51 -5.45 -2.95
CA ALA A 102 16.36 -6.34 -2.84
C ALA A 102 16.84 -7.80 -2.69
N PRO A 103 16.49 -8.51 -1.60
CA PRO A 103 16.84 -9.91 -1.47
C PRO A 103 16.19 -10.70 -2.60
N ALA A 104 16.99 -11.55 -3.25
CA ALA A 104 16.51 -12.42 -4.32
C ALA A 104 15.27 -13.19 -3.85
N LEU A 105 14.20 -13.14 -4.65
CA LEU A 105 12.99 -13.92 -4.41
C LEU A 105 13.38 -15.40 -4.32
N PRO A 106 12.96 -16.16 -3.29
CA PRO A 106 13.16 -17.59 -3.27
C PRO A 106 12.38 -18.22 -4.44
N GLY A 107 13.10 -18.97 -5.27
CA GLY A 107 12.57 -19.71 -6.42
C GLY A 107 11.84 -20.98 -6.05
#